data_AF-A0A9N8DKZ0-F1
#
_entry.id   AF-A0A9N8DKZ0-F1
#
_cell.length_a   1.000
_cell.length_b   1.000
_cell.length_c   1.000
_cell.angle_alpha   90.00
_cell.angle_beta   90.00
_cell.angle_gamma   90.00
#
_symmetry.space_group_name_H-M   'P 1'
#
loop_
_entity.id
_entity.type
_entity.pdbx_description
1 polymer ?
#
loop_
_entity_poly.entity_id
_entity_poly.type
_entity_poly.pdbx_seq_one_letter_code
_entity_poly.pdbx_strand_id
1 'polypeptide(L)'
;MIRNIPRALRAVIYVQALIICLQQVEGTNETKLALDDMSIFWGDSRYPERAYQSIVDCLGKWDEPVLESHDVAWRTFYEMYTSLEAAQDASTRWRESDSFLESRQKKKGLYGGNFNSFGAVEVSERCNFVSNVAYYNAALRICKYGDRWHSNSSYQSALMKSIGFQSIASGYFHGSFSRLGFVMDVENAGLPLFLAYQMAIQSVGDVDDPNFNATIFRTGSNIKPLEDITPFWKPIDEMTFLPLKEDLSFLEWSQYINDLDVPDAEESALLFCSWFCIATLPYSLCECLMADVLAPAFINNQTKIDFVKNEYFPQAKIAADSLDLPLPAWIGFPLLGKGLGAALSILWAYLFQENRLKTPGLEGMYFNVTALGATKTPSVDFLINILTGFGNPTKYTYNSEEAYPGASFCNRDSPHALWHQESADALPEIAFAADKLYRVLQDRKERKQQGNWFGFSIFNSFQNIRGGGHGGED
;
A
#
# COMPACT_ATOMS: atom_id res chain seq x y z
N MET A 1 7.82 -10.44 -52.93
CA MET A 1 8.37 -9.06 -52.93
C MET A 1 9.71 -8.91 -52.19
N ILE A 2 10.05 -9.73 -51.17
CA ILE A 2 11.29 -9.57 -50.37
C ILE A 2 12.59 -9.89 -51.16
N ARG A 3 12.53 -10.66 -52.25
CA ARG A 3 13.73 -11.09 -53.01
C ARG A 3 14.43 -9.99 -53.81
N ASN A 4 13.81 -8.83 -54.05
CA ASN A 4 14.39 -7.73 -54.83
C ASN A 4 14.93 -6.56 -53.99
N ILE A 5 14.93 -6.69 -52.66
CA ILE A 5 15.55 -5.68 -51.80
C ILE A 5 17.08 -5.77 -51.95
N PRO A 6 17.80 -4.69 -52.32
CA PRO A 6 19.26 -4.67 -52.44
C PRO A 6 19.93 -5.19 -51.17
N ARG A 7 21.05 -5.91 -51.31
CA ARG A 7 21.75 -6.53 -50.16
C ARG A 7 22.10 -5.52 -49.05
N ALA A 8 22.47 -4.29 -49.42
CA ALA A 8 22.76 -3.23 -48.46
C ALA A 8 21.53 -2.83 -47.62
N LEU A 9 20.35 -2.75 -48.23
CA LEU A 9 19.11 -2.39 -47.53
C LEU A 9 18.64 -3.52 -46.60
N ARG A 10 18.88 -4.79 -46.94
CA ARG A 10 18.63 -5.91 -46.01
C ARG A 10 19.55 -5.85 -44.79
N ALA A 11 20.83 -5.54 -44.98
CA ALA A 11 21.77 -5.42 -43.87
C ALA A 11 21.35 -4.30 -42.90
N VAL A 12 20.89 -3.15 -43.42
CA VAL A 12 20.35 -2.06 -42.58
C VAL A 12 19.10 -2.52 -41.82
N ILE A 13 18.16 -3.21 -42.48
CA ILE A 13 16.95 -3.74 -41.82
C ILE A 13 17.32 -4.77 -40.75
N TYR A 14 18.28 -5.67 -41.00
CA TYR A 14 18.72 -6.65 -40.01
C TYR A 14 19.44 -6.01 -38.83
N VAL A 15 20.27 -4.99 -39.06
CA VAL A 15 20.94 -4.25 -37.97
C VAL A 15 19.91 -3.45 -37.16
N GLN A 16 18.94 -2.79 -37.79
CA GLN A 16 17.85 -2.13 -37.06
C GLN A 16 17.00 -3.12 -36.28
N ALA A 17 16.63 -4.26 -36.86
CA ALA A 17 15.88 -5.29 -36.16
C ALA A 17 16.70 -5.91 -35.01
N LEU A 18 18.01 -6.06 -35.17
CA LEU A 18 18.90 -6.53 -34.10
C LEU A 18 19.07 -5.48 -33.00
N ILE A 19 19.17 -4.18 -33.34
CA ILE A 19 19.21 -3.09 -32.35
C ILE A 19 17.88 -3.02 -31.60
N ILE A 20 16.74 -3.09 -32.29
CA ILE A 20 15.41 -3.11 -31.67
C ILE A 20 15.26 -4.37 -30.78
N CYS A 21 15.69 -5.54 -31.25
CA CYS A 21 15.70 -6.76 -30.42
C CYS A 21 16.67 -6.64 -29.24
N LEU A 22 17.85 -6.06 -29.40
CA LEU A 22 18.81 -5.89 -28.29
C LEU A 22 18.30 -4.86 -27.28
N GLN A 23 17.65 -3.80 -27.74
CA GLN A 23 16.94 -2.83 -26.89
C GLN A 23 15.67 -3.40 -26.24
N GLN A 24 15.05 -4.43 -26.82
CA GLN A 24 13.96 -5.17 -26.19
C GLN A 24 14.44 -6.30 -25.25
N VAL A 25 15.67 -6.80 -25.42
CA VAL A 25 16.24 -7.88 -24.60
C VAL A 25 16.95 -7.33 -23.37
N GLU A 26 17.49 -6.12 -23.42
CA GLU A 26 17.76 -5.35 -22.21
C GLU A 26 16.42 -4.77 -21.72
N GLY A 27 15.75 -5.51 -20.83
CA GLY A 27 14.57 -4.98 -20.14
C GLY A 27 14.85 -3.56 -19.65
N THR A 28 13.90 -2.65 -19.90
CA THR A 28 14.05 -1.25 -19.50
C THR A 28 14.16 -1.20 -17.98
N ASN A 29 15.35 -1.03 -17.43
CA ASN A 29 15.60 -1.02 -15.97
C ASN A 29 15.16 0.33 -15.36
N GLU A 30 13.98 0.81 -15.72
CA GLU A 30 13.58 2.20 -15.50
C GLU A 30 13.24 2.45 -14.04
N THR A 31 12.75 1.43 -13.34
CA THR A 31 12.66 1.41 -11.88
C THR A 31 14.04 1.56 -11.25
N LYS A 32 15.07 0.85 -11.75
CA LYS A 32 16.44 0.99 -11.20
C LYS A 32 16.98 2.39 -11.43
N LEU A 33 16.79 2.94 -12.62
CA LEU A 33 17.25 4.28 -12.96
C LEU A 33 16.58 5.35 -12.10
N ALA A 34 15.26 5.24 -11.87
CA ALA A 34 14.55 6.12 -10.95
C ALA A 34 15.09 6.04 -9.51
N LEU A 35 15.35 4.84 -9.00
CA LEU A 35 15.94 4.63 -7.67
C LEU A 35 17.39 5.16 -7.58
N ASP A 36 18.19 4.98 -8.64
CA ASP A 36 19.54 5.51 -8.73
C ASP A 36 19.55 7.04 -8.73
N ASP A 37 18.68 7.67 -9.52
CA ASP A 37 18.48 9.11 -9.55
C ASP A 37 18.12 9.65 -8.16
N MET A 38 17.18 8.98 -7.50
CA MET A 38 16.77 9.33 -6.13
C MET A 38 17.94 9.28 -5.15
N SER A 39 18.76 8.23 -5.24
CA SER A 39 19.92 8.05 -4.36
C SER A 39 21.01 9.10 -4.60
N ILE A 40 21.27 9.38 -5.87
CA ILE A 40 22.34 10.30 -6.27
C ILE A 40 22.00 11.75 -5.93
N PHE A 41 20.73 12.12 -6.03
CA PHE A 41 20.27 13.42 -5.56
C PHE A 41 20.60 13.64 -4.07
N TRP A 42 20.55 12.59 -3.26
CA TRP A 42 20.85 12.63 -1.82
C TRP A 42 22.32 12.35 -1.46
N GLY A 43 23.20 12.27 -2.47
CA GLY A 43 24.65 12.20 -2.28
C GLY A 43 25.22 10.78 -2.26
N ASP A 44 24.39 9.76 -2.47
CA ASP A 44 24.86 8.39 -2.67
C ASP A 44 25.41 8.19 -4.09
N SER A 45 26.16 7.10 -4.30
CA SER A 45 26.69 6.80 -5.64
C SER A 45 25.63 6.23 -6.59
N ARG A 46 24.77 5.33 -6.08
CA ARG A 46 23.65 4.61 -6.72
C ARG A 46 22.78 3.97 -5.64
N TYR A 47 21.56 3.58 -5.98
CA TYR A 47 20.74 2.73 -5.13
C TYR A 47 21.40 1.36 -4.95
N PRO A 48 21.44 0.79 -3.73
CA PRO A 48 22.14 -0.47 -3.47
C PRO A 48 21.62 -1.62 -4.35
N GLU A 49 22.52 -2.24 -5.11
CA GLU A 49 22.17 -3.30 -6.07
C GLU A 49 21.44 -4.46 -5.41
N ARG A 50 21.89 -4.87 -4.22
CA ARG A 50 21.25 -5.94 -3.44
C ARG A 50 19.80 -5.60 -3.04
N ALA A 51 19.54 -4.33 -2.71
CA ALA A 51 18.20 -3.88 -2.36
C ALA A 51 17.29 -3.90 -3.61
N TYR A 52 17.79 -3.40 -4.74
CA TYR A 52 17.06 -3.47 -6.02
C TYR A 52 16.76 -4.91 -6.44
N GLN A 53 17.75 -5.81 -6.41
CA GLN A 53 17.53 -7.22 -6.75
C GLN A 53 16.48 -7.86 -5.83
N SER A 54 16.46 -7.49 -4.55
CA SER A 54 15.42 -7.95 -3.63
C SER A 54 14.03 -7.47 -4.06
N ILE A 55 13.91 -6.25 -4.59
CA ILE A 55 12.65 -5.71 -5.14
C ILE A 55 12.24 -6.50 -6.38
N VAL A 56 13.17 -6.72 -7.32
CA VAL A 56 12.94 -7.52 -8.53
C VAL A 56 12.47 -8.92 -8.20
N ASP A 57 13.19 -9.63 -7.33
CA ASP A 57 12.85 -11.00 -6.90
C ASP A 57 11.48 -11.04 -6.20
N CYS A 58 11.18 -10.03 -5.39
CA CYS A 58 9.94 -9.92 -4.67
C CYS A 58 8.75 -9.65 -5.59
N LEU A 59 8.83 -8.64 -6.48
CA LEU A 59 7.75 -8.32 -7.41
C LEU A 59 7.51 -9.46 -8.41
N GLY A 60 8.58 -10.02 -8.98
CA GLY A 60 8.51 -11.12 -9.94
C GLY A 60 7.99 -12.44 -9.35
N LYS A 61 8.09 -12.63 -8.03
CA LYS A 61 7.54 -13.82 -7.34
C LYS A 61 6.01 -13.89 -7.41
N TRP A 62 5.32 -12.75 -7.39
CA TRP A 62 3.86 -12.72 -7.26
C TRP A 62 3.14 -12.61 -8.60
N ASP A 63 3.70 -11.88 -9.55
CA ASP A 63 3.19 -11.77 -10.91
C ASP A 63 4.28 -11.15 -11.83
N GLU A 64 4.64 -11.86 -12.91
CA GLU A 64 5.77 -11.54 -13.78
C GLU A 64 5.71 -10.12 -14.38
N PRO A 65 4.55 -9.62 -14.88
CA PRO A 65 4.46 -8.30 -15.51
C PRO A 65 4.50 -7.12 -14.54
N VAL A 66 4.54 -7.34 -13.22
CA VAL A 66 4.50 -6.23 -12.25
C VAL A 66 5.75 -5.35 -12.35
N LEU A 67 6.92 -5.96 -12.50
CA LEU A 67 8.17 -5.21 -12.67
C LEU A 67 8.16 -4.44 -13.99
N GLU A 68 7.76 -5.09 -15.08
CA GLU A 68 7.63 -4.42 -16.39
C GLU A 68 6.68 -3.23 -16.30
N SER A 69 5.55 -3.39 -15.60
CA SER A 69 4.60 -2.29 -15.41
C SER A 69 5.19 -1.13 -14.60
N HIS A 70 5.99 -1.43 -13.57
CA HIS A 70 6.70 -0.42 -12.81
C HIS A 70 7.74 0.32 -13.66
N ASP A 71 8.48 -0.40 -14.50
CA ASP A 71 9.46 0.18 -15.42
C ASP A 71 8.79 1.10 -16.44
N VAL A 72 7.66 0.67 -17.04
CA VAL A 72 6.89 1.51 -17.95
C VAL A 72 6.32 2.73 -17.22
N ALA A 73 5.82 2.57 -15.99
CA ALA A 73 5.32 3.70 -15.21
C ALA A 73 6.43 4.71 -14.91
N TRP A 74 7.60 4.28 -14.45
CA TRP A 74 8.71 5.22 -14.22
C TRP A 74 9.14 5.90 -15.52
N ARG A 75 9.23 5.18 -16.64
CA ARG A 75 9.50 5.79 -17.96
C ARG A 75 8.49 6.88 -18.30
N THR A 76 7.20 6.57 -18.19
CA THR A 76 6.12 7.50 -18.51
C THR A 76 6.15 8.75 -17.63
N PHE A 77 6.64 8.67 -16.40
CA PHE A 77 6.83 9.85 -15.54
C PHE A 77 7.80 10.85 -16.17
N TYR A 78 8.95 10.37 -16.67
CA TYR A 78 9.95 11.20 -17.34
C TYR A 78 9.46 11.70 -18.71
N GLU A 79 8.76 10.86 -19.46
CA GLU A 79 8.16 11.24 -20.75
C GLU A 79 7.09 12.34 -20.57
N MET A 80 6.24 12.22 -19.55
CA MET A 80 5.22 13.21 -19.22
C MET A 80 5.84 14.58 -18.92
N TYR A 81 6.99 14.63 -18.23
CA TYR A 81 7.69 15.89 -17.96
C TYR A 81 8.19 16.59 -19.23
N THR A 82 8.64 15.82 -20.22
CA THR A 82 9.22 16.36 -21.47
C THR A 82 8.20 16.55 -22.60
N SER A 83 6.99 16.01 -22.46
CA SER A 83 5.94 16.07 -23.47
C SER A 83 5.25 17.44 -23.53
N LEU A 84 5.19 18.03 -24.73
CA LEU A 84 4.42 19.25 -24.98
C LEU A 84 2.91 19.03 -24.78
N GLU A 85 2.41 17.83 -25.12
CA GLU A 85 1.00 17.48 -24.97
C GLU A 85 0.62 17.40 -23.49
N ALA A 86 1.46 16.73 -22.68
CA ALA A 86 1.28 16.69 -21.23
C ALA A 86 1.31 18.09 -20.59
N ALA A 87 2.18 18.98 -21.08
CA ALA A 87 2.26 20.35 -20.59
C ALA A 87 1.00 21.20 -20.86
N GLN A 88 0.21 20.84 -21.89
CA GLN A 88 -1.02 21.52 -22.27
C GLN A 88 -2.27 20.92 -21.61
N ASP A 89 -2.24 19.63 -21.30
CA ASP A 89 -3.37 18.92 -20.72
C ASP A 89 -3.52 19.21 -19.21
N ALA A 90 -4.75 19.47 -18.77
CA ALA A 90 -5.02 19.84 -17.39
C ALA A 90 -4.74 18.70 -16.41
N SER A 91 -4.88 17.44 -16.83
CA SER A 91 -4.72 16.29 -15.95
C SER A 91 -3.25 15.98 -15.66
N THR A 92 -2.37 16.18 -16.64
CA THR A 92 -0.95 15.75 -16.61
C THR A 92 0.05 16.88 -16.47
N ARG A 93 -0.37 18.14 -16.72
CA ARG A 93 0.50 19.31 -16.57
C ARG A 93 1.15 19.36 -15.18
N TRP A 94 2.47 19.56 -15.16
CA TRP A 94 3.26 19.83 -13.96
C TRP A 94 2.78 21.09 -13.26
N ARG A 95 2.57 21.01 -11.95
CA ARG A 95 2.05 22.13 -11.15
C ARG A 95 3.00 22.47 -10.02
N GLU A 96 2.90 23.71 -9.55
CA GLU A 96 3.41 24.06 -8.25
C GLU A 96 2.26 23.94 -7.25
N SER A 97 2.53 23.38 -6.08
CA SER A 97 1.58 23.40 -4.97
C SER A 97 2.15 24.21 -3.82
N ASP A 98 1.27 24.88 -3.08
CA ASP A 98 1.58 25.45 -1.75
C ASP A 98 0.89 24.67 -0.63
N SER A 99 0.32 23.49 -0.94
CA SER A 99 -0.44 22.68 0.01
C SER A 99 0.41 22.07 1.11
N PHE A 100 1.70 21.86 0.83
CA PHE A 100 2.64 21.17 1.71
C PHE A 100 3.77 22.09 2.17
N LEU A 101 4.37 21.76 3.32
CA LEU A 101 5.47 22.58 3.86
C LEU A 101 6.70 22.58 2.96
N GLU A 102 7.03 21.43 2.35
CA GLU A 102 8.19 21.32 1.46
C GLU A 102 8.00 22.14 0.18
N SER A 103 6.83 22.03 -0.45
CA SER A 103 6.53 22.76 -1.68
C SER A 103 6.62 24.29 -1.51
N ARG A 104 6.25 24.81 -0.33
CA ARG A 104 6.42 26.24 0.05
C ARG A 104 7.87 26.69 0.14
N GLN A 105 8.82 25.78 0.34
CA GLN A 105 10.24 26.13 0.39
C GLN A 105 10.82 26.44 -0.99
N LYS A 106 10.09 26.15 -2.08
CA LYS A 106 10.53 26.32 -3.48
C LYS A 106 11.89 25.67 -3.78
N LYS A 107 12.23 24.61 -3.04
CA LYS A 107 13.46 23.84 -3.22
C LYS A 107 13.15 22.60 -4.07
N LYS A 108 13.11 22.81 -5.37
CA LYS A 108 12.88 21.73 -6.33
C LYS A 108 14.15 20.88 -6.48
N GLY A 109 13.97 19.59 -6.72
CA GLY A 109 15.08 18.67 -7.00
C GLY A 109 15.22 18.41 -8.49
N LEU A 110 16.45 18.28 -8.99
CA LEU A 110 16.71 17.89 -10.39
C LEU A 110 17.16 16.44 -10.39
N TYR A 111 16.34 15.55 -10.95
CA TYR A 111 16.57 14.11 -11.05
C TYR A 111 16.83 13.72 -12.52
N GLY A 112 17.49 12.61 -12.82
CA GLY A 112 17.67 12.11 -14.20
C GLY A 112 18.83 12.70 -15.01
N GLY A 113 19.48 13.77 -14.52
CA GLY A 113 20.54 14.48 -15.26
C GLY A 113 21.81 13.67 -15.54
N ASN A 114 22.03 12.55 -14.85
CA ASN A 114 23.26 11.76 -14.93
C ASN A 114 23.10 10.45 -15.74
N PHE A 115 21.88 9.95 -15.95
CA PHE A 115 21.67 8.59 -16.46
C PHE A 115 20.87 8.47 -17.75
N ASN A 116 20.08 9.47 -18.17
CA ASN A 116 19.12 9.25 -19.26
C ASN A 116 18.97 10.35 -20.33
N SER A 117 18.59 9.87 -21.51
CA SER A 117 18.19 10.59 -22.73
C SER A 117 17.00 11.56 -22.59
N PHE A 118 16.28 11.52 -21.47
CA PHE A 118 15.12 12.37 -21.19
C PHE A 118 15.49 13.73 -20.56
N GLY A 119 16.73 13.90 -20.12
CA GLY A 119 17.17 15.12 -19.44
C GLY A 119 16.73 15.20 -17.97
N ALA A 120 17.10 16.29 -17.30
CA ALA A 120 16.80 16.47 -15.89
C ALA A 120 15.31 16.83 -15.68
N VAL A 121 14.65 16.13 -14.75
CA VAL A 121 13.26 16.39 -14.32
C VAL A 121 13.26 17.20 -13.04
N GLU A 122 12.44 18.25 -13.04
CA GLU A 122 12.24 19.11 -11.88
C GLU A 122 11.14 18.53 -10.98
N VAL A 123 11.52 17.96 -9.84
CA VAL A 123 10.61 17.41 -8.83
C VAL A 123 10.21 18.48 -7.82
N SER A 124 8.91 18.56 -7.57
CA SER A 124 8.31 19.62 -6.75
C SER A 124 8.57 19.44 -5.26
N GLU A 125 8.49 18.21 -4.75
CA GLU A 125 8.73 17.87 -3.34
C GLU A 125 9.79 16.79 -3.22
N ARG A 126 11.06 17.19 -3.18
CA ARG A 126 12.21 16.26 -3.20
C ARG A 126 12.20 15.23 -2.07
N CYS A 127 11.77 15.59 -0.85
CA CYS A 127 11.65 14.65 0.27
C CYS A 127 10.42 13.75 0.15
N ASN A 128 9.27 14.33 -0.18
CA ASN A 128 8.05 13.52 -0.36
C ASN A 128 8.18 12.56 -1.55
N PHE A 129 8.85 12.97 -2.63
CA PHE A 129 9.14 12.15 -3.80
C PHE A 129 9.99 10.92 -3.44
N VAL A 130 11.15 11.12 -2.81
CA VAL A 130 12.08 10.01 -2.50
C VAL A 130 11.56 9.08 -1.40
N SER A 131 10.76 9.60 -0.46
CA SER A 131 10.27 8.80 0.67
C SER A 131 9.30 7.70 0.25
N ASN A 132 8.77 7.76 -0.97
CA ASN A 132 7.96 6.69 -1.56
C ASN A 132 8.72 5.37 -1.78
N VAL A 133 10.05 5.40 -1.79
CA VAL A 133 10.87 4.16 -1.81
C VAL A 133 10.59 3.29 -0.57
N ALA A 134 10.11 3.87 0.53
CA ALA A 134 9.69 3.11 1.71
C ALA A 134 8.60 2.06 1.39
N TYR A 135 7.71 2.31 0.42
CA TYR A 135 6.68 1.35 0.03
C TYR A 135 7.26 0.11 -0.67
N TYR A 136 8.39 0.23 -1.39
CA TYR A 136 9.12 -0.96 -1.86
C TYR A 136 9.65 -1.78 -0.67
N ASN A 137 10.14 -1.14 0.39
CA ASN A 137 10.57 -1.85 1.59
C ASN A 137 9.40 -2.56 2.30
N ALA A 138 8.21 -1.94 2.32
CA ALA A 138 6.99 -2.58 2.79
C ALA A 138 6.65 -3.83 1.97
N ALA A 139 6.73 -3.74 0.65
CA ALA A 139 6.55 -4.88 -0.26
C ALA A 139 7.56 -6.01 0.01
N LEU A 140 8.85 -5.68 0.21
CA LEU A 140 9.86 -6.67 0.61
C LEU A 140 9.50 -7.39 1.90
N ARG A 141 8.92 -6.67 2.87
CA ARG A 141 8.50 -7.25 4.15
C ARG A 141 7.32 -8.21 3.98
N ILE A 142 6.36 -7.88 3.13
CA ILE A 142 5.26 -8.77 2.72
C ILE A 142 5.82 -10.04 2.05
N CYS A 143 6.76 -9.92 1.12
CA CYS A 143 7.43 -11.05 0.48
C CYS A 143 8.15 -11.97 1.48
N LYS A 144 8.87 -11.38 2.45
CA LYS A 144 9.58 -12.11 3.52
C LYS A 144 8.64 -12.76 4.54
N TYR A 145 7.35 -12.45 4.51
CA TYR A 145 6.39 -13.21 5.31
C TYR A 145 6.30 -14.67 4.83
N GLY A 146 6.50 -14.91 3.53
CA GLY A 146 6.76 -16.23 2.96
C GLY A 146 5.63 -17.22 3.24
N ASP A 147 5.99 -18.44 3.61
CA ASP A 147 5.03 -19.55 3.82
C ASP A 147 4.18 -19.40 5.10
N ARG A 148 4.24 -18.24 5.77
CA ARG A 148 3.45 -17.94 6.97
C ARG A 148 2.06 -17.40 6.65
N TRP A 149 1.75 -17.14 5.37
CA TRP A 149 0.41 -16.76 4.94
C TRP A 149 -0.57 -17.94 5.04
N HIS A 150 -1.81 -17.62 5.37
CA HIS A 150 -2.95 -18.54 5.42
C HIS A 150 -4.04 -18.09 4.44
N SER A 151 -4.15 -16.78 4.19
CA SER A 151 -5.07 -16.22 3.19
C SER A 151 -4.78 -16.75 1.77
N ASN A 152 -5.71 -16.56 0.83
CA ASN A 152 -5.49 -17.00 -0.55
C ASN A 152 -4.36 -16.20 -1.22
N SER A 153 -3.63 -16.84 -2.14
CA SER A 153 -2.53 -16.21 -2.88
C SER A 153 -2.98 -15.00 -3.72
N SER A 154 -4.25 -14.94 -4.13
CA SER A 154 -4.82 -13.78 -4.82
C SER A 154 -4.80 -12.52 -3.95
N TYR A 155 -5.18 -12.61 -2.67
CA TYR A 155 -5.10 -11.48 -1.73
C TYR A 155 -3.65 -11.06 -1.48
N GLN A 156 -2.76 -12.03 -1.34
CA GLN A 156 -1.34 -11.78 -1.10
C GLN A 156 -0.69 -11.06 -2.30
N SER A 157 -0.96 -11.53 -3.52
CA SER A 157 -0.49 -10.91 -4.77
C SER A 157 -1.09 -9.52 -4.96
N ALA A 158 -2.41 -9.36 -4.78
CA ALA A 158 -3.07 -8.06 -4.89
C ALA A 158 -2.51 -7.05 -3.88
N LEU A 159 -2.27 -7.47 -2.63
CA LEU A 159 -1.66 -6.60 -1.62
C LEU A 159 -0.24 -6.17 -2.03
N MET A 160 0.56 -7.10 -2.53
CA MET A 160 1.91 -6.83 -3.04
C MET A 160 1.90 -5.83 -4.20
N LYS A 161 1.02 -6.04 -5.18
CA LYS A 161 0.83 -5.16 -6.33
C LYS A 161 0.47 -3.75 -5.88
N SER A 162 -0.55 -3.62 -5.03
CA SER A 162 -1.01 -2.31 -4.54
C SER A 162 0.04 -1.58 -3.71
N ILE A 163 0.75 -2.27 -2.80
CA ILE A 163 1.84 -1.66 -2.01
C ILE A 163 3.00 -1.25 -2.91
N GLY A 164 3.43 -2.12 -3.82
CA GLY A 164 4.51 -1.82 -4.76
C GLY A 164 4.18 -0.61 -5.64
N PHE A 165 2.96 -0.58 -6.19
CA PHE A 165 2.47 0.50 -7.04
C PHE A 165 2.28 1.82 -6.28
N GLN A 166 2.06 1.80 -4.95
CA GLN A 166 2.00 3.02 -4.13
C GLN A 166 3.29 3.84 -4.22
N SER A 167 4.45 3.16 -4.30
CA SER A 167 5.75 3.82 -4.50
C SER A 167 5.77 4.71 -5.75
N ILE A 168 5.12 4.24 -6.81
CA ILE A 168 5.04 4.94 -8.10
C ILE A 168 3.95 5.99 -8.05
N ALA A 169 2.73 5.61 -7.66
CA ALA A 169 1.56 6.48 -7.64
C ALA A 169 1.80 7.76 -6.81
N SER A 170 2.35 7.58 -5.61
CA SER A 170 2.67 8.71 -4.74
C SER A 170 3.92 9.47 -5.20
N GLY A 171 4.91 8.78 -5.77
CA GLY A 171 6.04 9.40 -6.46
C GLY A 171 5.59 10.31 -7.61
N TYR A 172 4.60 9.88 -8.40
CA TYR A 172 3.98 10.68 -9.45
C TYR A 172 3.37 11.96 -8.87
N PHE A 173 2.58 11.85 -7.80
CA PHE A 173 1.96 13.01 -7.19
C PHE A 173 2.99 14.01 -6.65
N HIS A 174 3.90 13.58 -5.78
CA HIS A 174 4.86 14.47 -5.13
C HIS A 174 5.98 14.97 -6.07
N GLY A 175 6.25 14.19 -7.12
CA GLY A 175 7.07 14.63 -8.25
C GLY A 175 6.43 15.79 -9.00
N SER A 176 5.19 15.59 -9.43
CA SER A 176 4.56 16.39 -10.49
C SER A 176 3.52 17.41 -10.06
N PHE A 177 2.85 17.17 -8.94
CA PHE A 177 1.57 17.78 -8.58
C PHE A 177 0.51 17.78 -9.70
N SER A 178 0.63 16.87 -10.66
CA SER A 178 -0.38 16.67 -11.69
C SER A 178 -1.65 16.09 -11.06
N ARG A 179 -2.79 16.28 -11.73
CA ARG A 179 -4.05 15.66 -11.31
C ARG A 179 -4.00 14.15 -11.52
N LEU A 180 -3.30 13.67 -12.54
CA LEU A 180 -3.03 12.24 -12.75
C LEU A 180 -2.33 11.66 -11.52
N GLY A 181 -1.19 12.24 -11.11
CA GLY A 181 -0.46 11.79 -9.93
C GLY A 181 -1.33 11.82 -8.67
N PHE A 182 -2.09 12.89 -8.46
CA PHE A 182 -3.03 12.98 -7.32
C PHE A 182 -4.05 11.84 -7.29
N VAL A 183 -4.67 11.53 -8.43
CA VAL A 183 -5.68 10.46 -8.53
C VAL A 183 -5.00 9.09 -8.33
N MET A 184 -3.85 8.85 -8.94
CA MET A 184 -3.09 7.61 -8.70
C MET A 184 -2.78 7.40 -7.21
N ASP A 185 -2.26 8.44 -6.54
CA ASP A 185 -1.87 8.39 -5.14
C ASP A 185 -3.06 8.17 -4.20
N VAL A 186 -4.10 8.99 -4.32
CA VAL A 186 -5.26 8.96 -3.42
C VAL A 186 -6.05 7.66 -3.57
N GLU A 187 -6.32 7.23 -4.81
CA GLU A 187 -7.09 6.01 -5.03
C GLU A 187 -6.27 4.78 -4.61
N ASN A 188 -4.97 4.71 -4.93
CA ASN A 188 -4.18 3.56 -4.50
C ASN A 188 -3.96 3.46 -2.99
N ALA A 189 -3.90 4.57 -2.26
CA ALA A 189 -3.69 4.56 -0.81
C ALA A 189 -4.80 3.79 -0.06
N GLY A 190 -6.03 3.73 -0.59
CA GLY A 190 -7.14 3.00 0.01
C GLY A 190 -7.14 1.49 -0.25
N LEU A 191 -6.61 1.06 -1.38
CA LEU A 191 -6.62 -0.34 -1.81
C LEU A 191 -5.92 -1.32 -0.86
N PRO A 192 -4.71 -1.07 -0.32
CA PRO A 192 -4.05 -2.07 0.53
C PRO A 192 -4.75 -2.22 1.89
N LEU A 193 -5.36 -1.15 2.39
CA LEU A 193 -6.19 -1.18 3.61
C LEU A 193 -7.47 -1.97 3.36
N PHE A 194 -8.13 -1.72 2.23
CA PHE A 194 -9.33 -2.46 1.85
C PHE A 194 -9.03 -3.94 1.66
N LEU A 195 -7.93 -4.28 0.99
CA LEU A 195 -7.47 -5.66 0.84
C LEU A 195 -7.25 -6.36 2.17
N ALA A 196 -6.60 -5.70 3.12
CA ALA A 196 -6.39 -6.28 4.43
C ALA A 196 -7.73 -6.49 5.17
N TYR A 197 -8.67 -5.56 5.04
CA TYR A 197 -10.03 -5.76 5.53
C TYR A 197 -10.71 -6.98 4.87
N GLN A 198 -10.72 -7.05 3.54
CA GLN A 198 -11.31 -8.16 2.77
C GLN A 198 -10.67 -9.51 3.15
N MET A 199 -9.34 -9.53 3.31
CA MET A 199 -8.61 -10.70 3.80
C MET A 199 -9.07 -11.10 5.21
N ALA A 200 -9.28 -10.14 6.12
CA ALA A 200 -9.71 -10.41 7.48
C ALA A 200 -11.14 -10.98 7.59
N ILE A 201 -12.02 -10.65 6.64
CA ILE A 201 -13.40 -11.14 6.58
C ILE A 201 -13.60 -12.37 5.68
N GLN A 202 -12.55 -12.85 5.01
CA GLN A 202 -12.60 -13.97 4.07
C GLN A 202 -13.14 -15.28 4.71
N SER A 203 -13.06 -15.43 6.04
CA SER A 203 -13.66 -16.59 6.73
C SER A 203 -15.19 -16.56 6.74
N VAL A 204 -15.80 -15.38 6.65
CA VAL A 204 -17.26 -15.20 6.69
C VAL A 204 -17.88 -15.83 5.43
N GLY A 205 -17.28 -15.58 4.28
CA GLY A 205 -17.67 -16.08 2.97
C GLY A 205 -16.61 -15.70 1.94
N ASP A 206 -16.83 -16.13 0.70
CA ASP A 206 -16.05 -15.66 -0.44
C ASP A 206 -16.89 -14.64 -1.22
N VAL A 207 -16.27 -13.61 -1.77
CA VAL A 207 -16.94 -12.66 -2.69
C VAL A 207 -17.46 -13.41 -3.91
N ASP A 208 -16.83 -14.54 -4.25
CA ASP A 208 -17.24 -15.42 -5.34
C ASP A 208 -18.41 -16.36 -4.98
N ASP A 209 -18.95 -16.36 -3.74
CA ASP A 209 -20.13 -17.15 -3.36
C ASP A 209 -21.43 -16.39 -3.70
N PRO A 210 -22.20 -16.84 -4.71
CA PRO A 210 -23.41 -16.14 -5.17
C PRO A 210 -24.56 -16.16 -4.15
N ASN A 211 -24.48 -16.98 -3.08
CA ASN A 211 -25.49 -17.02 -2.03
C ASN A 211 -25.14 -16.12 -0.83
N PHE A 212 -23.97 -15.48 -0.85
CA PHE A 212 -23.48 -14.72 0.27
C PHE A 212 -23.91 -13.25 0.18
N ASN A 213 -24.38 -12.67 1.29
CA ASN A 213 -24.78 -11.26 1.32
C ASN A 213 -23.54 -10.36 1.18
N ALA A 214 -23.35 -9.79 -0.01
CA ALA A 214 -22.13 -9.08 -0.36
C ALA A 214 -21.96 -7.73 0.36
N THR A 215 -22.95 -7.24 1.14
CA THR A 215 -22.86 -5.94 1.81
C THR A 215 -21.67 -5.81 2.76
N ILE A 216 -21.27 -6.87 3.47
CA ILE A 216 -20.08 -6.80 4.34
C ILE A 216 -18.78 -6.64 3.54
N PHE A 217 -18.75 -7.05 2.27
CA PHE A 217 -17.59 -6.90 1.40
C PHE A 217 -17.54 -5.54 0.69
N ARG A 218 -18.49 -4.65 0.95
CA ARG A 218 -18.62 -3.35 0.29
C ARG A 218 -18.17 -2.20 1.18
N THR A 219 -17.94 -1.07 0.54
CA THR A 219 -17.76 0.25 1.15
C THR A 219 -18.89 1.17 0.72
N GLY A 220 -19.11 2.25 1.46
CA GLY A 220 -20.05 3.32 1.17
C GLY A 220 -19.68 4.13 -0.07
N SER A 221 -18.46 3.96 -0.59
CA SER A 221 -18.05 4.46 -1.91
C SER A 221 -18.61 3.62 -3.07
N ASN A 222 -18.91 2.33 -2.83
CA ASN A 222 -19.30 1.36 -3.85
C ASN A 222 -20.77 0.93 -3.66
N ILE A 223 -21.71 1.89 -3.60
CA ILE A 223 -23.16 1.61 -3.46
C ILE A 223 -23.81 1.10 -4.78
N LYS A 224 -23.07 0.36 -5.61
CA LYS A 224 -23.61 -0.25 -6.85
C LYS A 224 -24.55 -1.43 -6.56
N PRO A 225 -25.46 -1.82 -7.48
CA PRO A 225 -26.23 -3.05 -7.32
C PRO A 225 -25.32 -4.27 -7.05
N LEU A 226 -25.82 -5.26 -6.29
CA LEU A 226 -25.05 -6.46 -5.91
C LEU A 226 -24.51 -7.24 -7.12
N GLU A 227 -25.21 -7.17 -8.26
CA GLU A 227 -24.84 -7.82 -9.52
C GLU A 227 -23.60 -7.19 -10.18
N ASP A 228 -23.23 -5.97 -9.78
CA ASP A 228 -22.11 -5.19 -10.33
C ASP A 228 -20.89 -5.15 -9.41
N ILE A 229 -20.84 -6.03 -8.38
CA ILE A 229 -19.70 -6.06 -7.46
C ILE A 229 -18.48 -6.55 -8.22
N THR A 230 -17.58 -5.60 -8.44
CA THR A 230 -16.26 -5.88 -8.99
C THR A 230 -15.47 -6.62 -7.92
N PRO A 231 -14.89 -7.79 -8.21
CA PRO A 231 -14.09 -8.49 -7.22
C PRO A 231 -12.91 -7.61 -6.77
N PHE A 232 -12.48 -7.76 -5.53
CA PHE A 232 -11.57 -6.81 -4.87
C PHE A 232 -10.24 -6.63 -5.62
N TRP A 233 -9.77 -7.65 -6.34
CA TRP A 233 -8.48 -7.66 -7.02
C TRP A 233 -8.44 -6.80 -8.30
N LYS A 234 -9.58 -6.34 -8.81
CA LYS A 234 -9.72 -5.84 -10.18
C LYS A 234 -9.20 -4.44 -10.22
N PRO A 235 -9.68 -3.53 -9.35
CA PRO A 235 -9.16 -2.16 -9.36
C PRO A 235 -7.65 -2.15 -9.15
N ILE A 236 -7.11 -3.14 -8.43
CA ILE A 236 -5.68 -3.29 -8.20
C ILE A 236 -4.95 -3.74 -9.44
N ASP A 237 -5.39 -4.80 -10.11
CA ASP A 237 -4.79 -5.25 -11.37
C ASP A 237 -4.92 -4.19 -12.45
N GLU A 238 -6.10 -3.58 -12.58
CA GLU A 238 -6.39 -2.54 -13.57
C GLU A 238 -5.52 -1.30 -13.36
N MET A 239 -5.23 -0.93 -12.12
CA MET A 239 -4.36 0.20 -11.82
C MET A 239 -2.87 -0.17 -11.88
N THR A 240 -2.49 -1.33 -11.35
CA THR A 240 -1.10 -1.80 -11.37
C THR A 240 -0.62 -1.98 -12.79
N PHE A 241 -1.44 -2.57 -13.67
CA PHE A 241 -1.10 -2.84 -15.07
C PHE A 241 -1.58 -1.76 -16.05
N LEU A 242 -2.14 -0.64 -15.55
CA LEU A 242 -2.49 0.53 -16.37
C LEU A 242 -1.33 0.97 -17.29
N PRO A 243 -0.06 1.01 -16.83
CA PRO A 243 1.08 1.37 -17.69
C PRO A 243 1.29 0.45 -18.89
N LEU A 244 0.80 -0.79 -18.86
CA LEU A 244 0.97 -1.77 -19.94
C LEU A 244 -0.16 -1.74 -20.96
N LYS A 245 -1.18 -0.89 -20.78
CA LYS A 245 -2.33 -0.78 -21.69
C LYS A 245 -1.99 0.07 -22.90
N GLU A 246 -1.61 -0.58 -24.00
CA GLU A 246 -1.25 0.08 -25.26
C GLU A 246 -2.37 0.93 -25.87
N ASP A 247 -3.63 0.66 -25.51
CA ASP A 247 -4.82 1.36 -25.98
C ASP A 247 -5.18 2.61 -25.16
N LEU A 248 -4.48 2.86 -24.04
CA LEU A 248 -4.71 4.02 -23.18
C LEU A 248 -3.47 4.91 -23.11
N SER A 249 -3.62 6.16 -23.56
CA SER A 249 -2.59 7.17 -23.33
C SER A 249 -2.53 7.58 -21.86
N PHE A 250 -1.37 8.06 -21.39
CA PHE A 250 -1.24 8.58 -20.02
C PHE A 250 -2.16 9.77 -19.72
N LEU A 251 -2.69 10.44 -20.76
CA LEU A 251 -3.70 11.49 -20.64
C LEU A 251 -5.08 10.93 -20.20
N GLU A 252 -5.37 9.69 -20.55
CA GLU A 252 -6.64 9.01 -20.25
C GLU A 252 -6.62 8.29 -18.89
N TRP A 253 -5.43 8.02 -18.35
CA TRP A 253 -5.24 7.29 -17.08
C TRP A 253 -6.01 7.92 -15.92
N SER A 254 -6.04 9.25 -15.80
CA SER A 254 -6.74 9.90 -14.68
C SER A 254 -8.24 9.61 -14.71
N GLN A 255 -8.87 9.69 -15.88
CA GLN A 255 -10.28 9.37 -16.03
C GLN A 255 -10.52 7.88 -15.76
N TYR A 256 -9.68 7.03 -16.35
CA TYR A 256 -9.76 5.58 -16.16
C TYR A 256 -9.72 5.19 -14.68
N ILE A 257 -8.81 5.77 -13.90
CA ILE A 257 -8.67 5.49 -12.47
C ILE A 257 -9.88 6.03 -11.68
N ASN A 258 -10.38 7.24 -11.97
CA ASN A 258 -11.59 7.75 -11.29
C ASN A 258 -12.83 6.88 -11.57
N ASP A 259 -12.85 6.16 -12.69
CA ASP A 259 -13.92 5.21 -13.04
C ASP A 259 -13.73 3.85 -12.34
N LEU A 260 -12.55 3.58 -11.76
CA LEU A 260 -12.35 2.48 -10.83
C LEU A 260 -13.05 2.83 -9.51
N ASP A 261 -13.99 1.99 -9.11
CA ASP A 261 -14.78 2.14 -7.89
C ASP A 261 -13.92 1.78 -6.67
N VAL A 262 -12.99 2.67 -6.33
CA VAL A 262 -11.95 2.41 -5.32
C VAL A 262 -12.41 2.91 -3.94
N PRO A 263 -12.29 2.07 -2.90
CA PRO A 263 -12.65 2.47 -1.55
C PRO A 263 -11.62 3.42 -0.92
N ASP A 264 -12.09 4.41 -0.17
CA ASP A 264 -11.21 5.36 0.51
C ASP A 264 -10.42 4.70 1.64
N ALA A 265 -9.24 5.27 1.90
CA ALA A 265 -8.34 4.79 2.94
C ALA A 265 -8.96 4.85 4.34
N GLU A 266 -9.63 5.95 4.70
CA GLU A 266 -10.20 6.12 6.04
C GLU A 266 -11.33 5.14 6.31
N GLU A 267 -12.22 4.96 5.34
CA GLU A 267 -13.31 3.99 5.44
C GLU A 267 -12.74 2.57 5.54
N SER A 268 -11.78 2.21 4.68
CA SER A 268 -11.15 0.90 4.68
C SER A 268 -10.42 0.58 5.99
N ALA A 269 -9.70 1.56 6.56
CA ALA A 269 -9.05 1.43 7.86
C ALA A 269 -10.07 1.26 9.00
N LEU A 270 -11.18 1.99 8.96
CA LEU A 270 -12.26 1.86 9.93
C LEU A 270 -12.90 0.47 9.86
N LEU A 271 -13.22 -0.02 8.65
CA LEU A 271 -13.80 -1.35 8.45
C LEU A 271 -12.84 -2.45 8.94
N PHE A 272 -11.55 -2.37 8.60
CA PHE A 272 -10.51 -3.24 9.14
C PHE A 272 -10.53 -3.26 10.68
N CYS A 273 -10.43 -2.09 11.32
CA CYS A 273 -10.43 -1.99 12.78
C CYS A 273 -11.74 -2.51 13.40
N SER A 274 -12.87 -2.28 12.75
CA SER A 274 -14.18 -2.69 13.24
C SER A 274 -14.30 -4.20 13.31
N TRP A 275 -13.78 -4.92 12.31
CA TRP A 275 -13.83 -6.37 12.28
C TRP A 275 -12.95 -6.99 13.36
N PHE A 276 -11.78 -6.41 13.62
CA PHE A 276 -10.94 -6.78 14.77
C PHE A 276 -11.66 -6.57 16.10
N CYS A 277 -12.34 -5.43 16.26
CA CYS A 277 -13.14 -5.17 17.45
C CYS A 277 -14.24 -6.23 17.60
N ILE A 278 -15.05 -6.45 16.57
CA ILE A 278 -16.16 -7.42 16.58
C ILE A 278 -15.65 -8.83 16.92
N ALA A 279 -14.50 -9.22 16.38
CA ALA A 279 -13.91 -10.52 16.66
C ALA A 279 -13.42 -10.69 18.11
N THR A 280 -13.19 -9.62 18.85
CA THR A 280 -12.47 -9.68 20.14
C THR A 280 -13.21 -9.05 21.32
N LEU A 281 -14.21 -8.21 21.07
CA LEU A 281 -14.95 -7.43 22.06
C LEU A 281 -16.46 -7.56 21.84
N PRO A 282 -17.29 -7.22 22.87
CA PRO A 282 -18.74 -7.25 22.71
C PRO A 282 -19.22 -6.38 21.54
N TYR A 283 -20.09 -6.92 20.69
CA TYR A 283 -20.57 -6.25 19.47
C TYR A 283 -21.10 -4.83 19.73
N SER A 284 -21.90 -4.63 20.78
CA SER A 284 -22.47 -3.30 21.11
C SER A 284 -21.42 -2.24 21.46
N LEU A 285 -20.29 -2.65 22.05
CA LEU A 285 -19.16 -1.75 22.29
C LEU A 285 -18.51 -1.36 20.97
N CYS A 286 -18.33 -2.32 20.06
CA CYS A 286 -17.72 -2.07 18.76
C CYS A 286 -18.59 -1.21 17.85
N GLU A 287 -19.89 -1.47 17.79
CA GLU A 287 -20.84 -0.64 17.06
C GLU A 287 -20.82 0.80 17.59
N CYS A 288 -20.92 0.99 18.90
CA CYS A 288 -20.86 2.31 19.51
C CYS A 288 -19.52 3.02 19.22
N LEU A 289 -18.39 2.35 19.46
CA LEU A 289 -17.07 2.94 19.23
C LEU A 289 -16.83 3.27 17.76
N MET A 290 -17.09 2.33 16.85
CA MET A 290 -16.75 2.52 15.44
C MET A 290 -17.78 3.34 14.69
N ALA A 291 -19.08 3.06 14.83
CA ALA A 291 -20.13 3.73 14.07
C ALA A 291 -20.52 5.09 14.65
N ASP A 292 -20.57 5.23 15.98
CA ASP A 292 -21.03 6.48 16.61
C ASP A 292 -19.89 7.42 16.99
N VAL A 293 -18.66 6.91 17.19
CA VAL A 293 -17.51 7.74 17.61
C VAL A 293 -16.48 7.90 16.49
N LEU A 294 -15.90 6.80 15.98
CA LEU A 294 -14.79 6.90 15.03
C LEU A 294 -15.23 7.25 13.61
N ALA A 295 -16.33 6.70 13.09
CA ALA A 295 -16.82 7.03 11.75
C ALA A 295 -17.06 8.55 11.59
N PRO A 296 -17.82 9.24 12.46
CA PRO A 296 -17.99 10.70 12.36
C PRO A 296 -16.71 11.52 12.59
N ALA A 297 -15.72 10.95 13.29
CA ALA A 297 -14.46 11.63 13.56
C ALA A 297 -13.47 11.56 12.38
N PHE A 298 -13.47 10.47 11.61
CA PHE A 298 -12.49 10.20 10.56
C PHE A 298 -13.05 10.30 9.14
N ILE A 299 -14.35 10.04 8.94
CA ILE A 299 -15.01 10.10 7.64
C ILE A 299 -15.71 11.45 7.51
N ASN A 300 -15.43 12.20 6.44
CA ASN A 300 -15.99 13.52 6.20
C ASN A 300 -17.26 13.52 5.32
N ASN A 301 -17.76 12.33 4.96
CA ASN A 301 -18.90 12.13 4.08
C ASN A 301 -20.05 11.44 4.84
N GLN A 302 -21.19 12.14 4.97
CA GLN A 302 -22.35 11.64 5.72
C GLN A 302 -22.93 10.34 5.12
N THR A 303 -22.96 10.19 3.80
CA THR A 303 -23.46 8.97 3.15
C THR A 303 -22.62 7.75 3.54
N LYS A 304 -21.30 7.90 3.65
CA LYS A 304 -20.40 6.83 4.09
C LYS A 304 -20.57 6.50 5.58
N ILE A 305 -20.74 7.53 6.42
CA ILE A 305 -21.08 7.34 7.85
C ILE A 305 -22.40 6.58 7.99
N ASP A 306 -23.42 6.97 7.22
CA ASP A 306 -24.74 6.34 7.22
C ASP A 306 -24.66 4.89 6.71
N PHE A 307 -23.84 4.61 5.69
CA PHE A 307 -23.56 3.24 5.25
C PHE A 307 -22.94 2.40 6.37
N VAL A 308 -21.87 2.90 7.02
CA VAL A 308 -21.20 2.19 8.12
C VAL A 308 -22.22 1.82 9.21
N LYS A 309 -23.04 2.79 9.61
CA LYS A 309 -23.99 2.63 10.71
C LYS A 309 -25.22 1.79 10.35
N ASN A 310 -25.85 2.07 9.22
CA ASN A 310 -27.18 1.55 8.89
C ASN A 310 -27.13 0.32 7.98
N GLU A 311 -26.01 0.07 7.30
CA GLU A 311 -25.87 -1.06 6.38
C GLU A 311 -24.77 -2.02 6.83
N TYR A 312 -23.54 -1.54 7.01
CA TYR A 312 -22.40 -2.39 7.34
C TYR A 312 -22.54 -3.09 8.70
N PHE A 313 -22.71 -2.35 9.80
CA PHE A 313 -22.78 -2.94 11.14
C PHE A 313 -23.89 -3.99 11.28
N PRO A 314 -25.14 -3.73 10.86
CA PRO A 314 -26.19 -4.73 10.87
C PRO A 314 -25.82 -6.05 10.16
N GLN A 315 -25.08 -5.97 9.04
CA GLN A 315 -24.62 -7.16 8.31
C GLN A 315 -23.42 -7.82 8.99
N ALA A 316 -22.50 -7.01 9.52
CA ALA A 316 -21.37 -7.48 10.32
C ALA A 316 -21.85 -8.24 11.57
N LYS A 317 -22.99 -7.87 12.16
CA LYS A 317 -23.63 -8.61 13.25
C LYS A 317 -24.06 -10.01 12.83
N ILE A 318 -24.75 -10.14 11.69
CA ILE A 318 -25.21 -11.43 11.17
C ILE A 318 -24.00 -12.34 10.89
N ALA A 319 -22.95 -11.78 10.28
CA ALA A 319 -21.69 -12.47 10.05
C ALA A 319 -21.03 -12.90 11.37
N ALA A 320 -20.95 -12.00 12.35
CA ALA A 320 -20.38 -12.26 13.66
C ALA A 320 -21.11 -13.37 14.43
N ASP A 321 -22.44 -13.35 14.41
CA ASP A 321 -23.29 -14.37 15.02
C ASP A 321 -23.06 -15.74 14.36
N SER A 322 -22.88 -15.79 13.03
CA SER A 322 -22.60 -17.05 12.31
C SER A 322 -21.27 -17.71 12.72
N LEU A 323 -20.29 -16.88 13.09
CA LEU A 323 -18.95 -17.27 13.55
C LEU A 323 -18.85 -17.39 15.08
N ASP A 324 -19.95 -17.20 15.82
CA ASP A 324 -19.99 -17.20 17.28
C ASP A 324 -18.97 -16.22 17.90
N LEU A 325 -18.98 -14.97 17.44
CA LEU A 325 -18.13 -13.88 17.94
C LEU A 325 -18.81 -13.12 19.10
N PRO A 326 -18.05 -12.48 20.00
CA PRO A 326 -16.58 -12.40 20.02
C PRO A 326 -15.89 -13.72 20.37
N LEU A 327 -14.62 -13.83 20.01
CA LEU A 327 -13.78 -14.95 20.38
C LEU A 327 -13.62 -15.04 21.91
N PRO A 328 -13.44 -16.26 22.46
CA PRO A 328 -13.14 -16.43 23.87
C PRO A 328 -11.90 -15.62 24.27
N ALA A 329 -11.92 -15.02 25.46
CA ALA A 329 -10.91 -14.05 25.92
C ALA A 329 -9.45 -14.49 25.73
N TRP A 330 -9.12 -15.77 25.92
CA TRP A 330 -7.76 -16.29 25.75
C TRP A 330 -7.27 -16.35 24.28
N ILE A 331 -8.20 -16.35 23.31
CA ILE A 331 -7.90 -16.19 21.87
C ILE A 331 -8.07 -14.72 21.48
N GLY A 332 -9.14 -14.08 21.97
CA GLY A 332 -9.51 -12.70 21.64
C GLY A 332 -8.47 -11.67 22.10
N PHE A 333 -7.93 -11.77 23.32
CA PHE A 333 -6.98 -10.76 23.82
C PHE A 333 -5.64 -10.71 23.06
N PRO A 334 -4.96 -11.83 22.74
CA PRO A 334 -3.79 -11.78 21.89
C PRO A 334 -4.08 -11.18 20.50
N LEU A 335 -5.25 -11.48 19.94
CA LEU A 335 -5.66 -10.97 18.63
C LEU A 335 -6.03 -9.48 18.68
N LEU A 336 -6.64 -9.03 19.77
CA LEU A 336 -6.90 -7.62 20.06
C LEU A 336 -5.58 -6.86 20.17
N GLY A 337 -4.56 -7.42 20.83
CA GLY A 337 -3.21 -6.83 20.87
C GLY A 337 -2.65 -6.58 19.46
N LYS A 338 -2.79 -7.55 18.55
CA LYS A 338 -2.36 -7.42 17.15
C LYS A 338 -3.14 -6.33 16.41
N GLY A 339 -4.47 -6.33 16.55
CA GLY A 339 -5.32 -5.30 15.96
C GLY A 339 -5.00 -3.91 16.48
N LEU A 340 -4.80 -3.75 17.79
CA LEU A 340 -4.40 -2.48 18.42
C LEU A 340 -3.02 -2.01 17.97
N GLY A 341 -2.06 -2.92 17.82
CA GLY A 341 -0.74 -2.58 17.29
C GLY A 341 -0.80 -2.09 15.84
N ALA A 342 -1.56 -2.77 14.98
CA ALA A 342 -1.79 -2.34 13.59
C ALA A 342 -2.55 -1.00 13.52
N ALA A 343 -3.60 -0.82 14.33
CA ALA A 343 -4.32 0.44 14.42
C ALA A 343 -3.42 1.58 14.94
N LEU A 344 -2.57 1.31 15.93
CA LEU A 344 -1.59 2.27 16.44
C LEU A 344 -0.58 2.67 15.37
N SER A 345 -0.11 1.75 14.52
CA SER A 345 0.77 2.10 13.40
C SER A 345 0.11 3.02 12.39
N ILE A 346 -1.17 2.79 12.06
CA ILE A 346 -1.94 3.68 11.19
C ILE A 346 -2.07 5.06 11.84
N LEU A 347 -2.55 5.11 13.08
CA LEU A 347 -2.76 6.37 13.81
C LEU A 347 -1.45 7.16 13.93
N TRP A 348 -0.33 6.49 14.19
CA TRP A 348 0.98 7.13 14.25
C TRP A 348 1.37 7.74 12.91
N ALA A 349 1.18 7.01 11.79
CA ALA A 349 1.39 7.58 10.46
C ALA A 349 0.52 8.83 10.23
N TYR A 350 -0.79 8.75 10.50
CA TYR A 350 -1.74 9.86 10.28
C TYR A 350 -1.40 11.13 11.08
N LEU A 351 -0.64 11.05 12.18
CA LEU A 351 -0.13 12.24 12.89
C LEU A 351 0.76 13.12 12.02
N PHE A 352 1.42 12.53 11.01
CA PHE A 352 2.32 13.22 10.10
C PHE A 352 1.67 13.53 8.74
N GLN A 353 0.42 13.10 8.53
CA GLN A 353 -0.32 13.45 7.32
C GLN A 353 -0.80 14.90 7.41
N GLU A 354 -0.12 15.78 6.68
CA GLU A 354 -0.43 17.21 6.62
C GLU A 354 -1.93 17.44 6.31
N ASN A 355 -2.54 18.41 6.99
CA ASN A 355 -3.94 18.84 6.81
C ASN A 355 -5.06 17.86 7.25
N ARG A 356 -4.76 16.63 7.71
CA ARG A 356 -5.81 15.70 8.19
C ARG A 356 -6.18 15.90 9.65
N LEU A 357 -5.18 16.02 10.53
CA LEU A 357 -5.41 16.36 11.92
C LEU A 357 -5.24 17.87 12.10
N LYS A 358 -6.35 18.60 12.04
CA LYS A 358 -6.40 19.99 12.50
C LYS A 358 -6.23 19.99 14.02
N THR A 359 -5.00 20.01 14.49
CA THR A 359 -4.68 20.14 15.92
C THR A 359 -4.41 21.61 16.23
N PRO A 360 -5.39 22.34 16.80
CA PRO A 360 -5.23 23.75 17.11
C PRO A 360 -4.02 23.94 18.04
N GLY A 361 -3.06 24.78 17.63
CA GLY A 361 -1.83 25.03 18.38
C GLY A 361 -0.59 24.27 17.89
N LEU A 362 -0.72 23.18 17.13
CA LEU A 362 0.42 22.51 16.48
C LEU A 362 0.69 23.03 15.06
N GLU A 363 -0.26 23.78 14.48
CA GLU A 363 -0.16 24.32 13.11
C GLU A 363 1.02 25.28 12.88
N GLY A 364 1.61 25.84 13.94
CA GLY A 364 2.86 26.62 13.90
C GLY A 364 4.09 25.89 14.46
N MET A 365 3.91 24.66 14.97
CA MET A 365 4.93 23.82 15.58
C MET A 365 5.28 22.59 14.72
N TYR A 366 4.88 22.55 13.45
CA TYR A 366 5.17 21.41 12.56
C TYR A 366 6.63 20.95 12.61
N PHE A 367 7.59 21.88 12.68
CA PHE A 367 9.01 21.54 12.82
C PHE A 367 9.31 20.77 14.13
N ASN A 368 8.65 21.11 15.23
CA ASN A 368 8.77 20.40 16.50
C ASN A 368 8.03 19.07 16.48
N VAL A 369 6.89 18.97 15.79
CA VAL A 369 6.13 17.72 15.64
C VAL A 369 6.91 16.71 14.81
N THR A 370 7.55 17.14 13.71
CA THR A 370 8.39 16.29 12.87
C THR A 370 9.63 15.82 13.62
N ALA A 371 10.36 16.73 14.29
CA ALA A 371 11.52 16.35 15.10
C ALA A 371 11.15 15.44 16.28
N LEU A 372 10.02 15.70 16.94
CA LEU A 372 9.49 14.83 17.99
C LEU A 372 9.08 13.47 17.41
N GLY A 373 8.43 13.46 16.26
CA GLY A 373 8.03 12.27 15.50
C GLY A 373 9.22 11.38 15.23
N ALA A 374 10.22 11.91 14.51
CA ALA A 374 11.47 11.21 14.22
C ALA A 374 12.15 10.66 15.49
N THR A 375 12.11 11.42 16.60
CA THR A 375 12.70 10.99 17.88
C THR A 375 11.86 9.90 18.59
N LYS A 376 10.54 9.90 18.41
CA LYS A 376 9.60 9.02 19.13
C LYS A 376 9.19 7.79 18.36
N THR A 377 9.30 7.79 17.03
CA THR A 377 9.05 6.65 16.15
C THR A 377 9.65 5.36 16.71
N PRO A 378 10.94 5.28 17.12
CA PRO A 378 11.50 4.03 17.63
C PRO A 378 10.80 3.49 18.89
N SER A 379 10.27 4.36 19.74
CA SER A 379 9.52 3.96 20.95
C SER A 379 8.12 3.46 20.61
N VAL A 380 7.45 4.14 19.66
CA VAL A 380 6.13 3.74 19.17
C VAL A 380 6.24 2.42 18.43
N ASP A 381 7.27 2.25 17.60
CA ASP A 381 7.59 1.01 16.91
C ASP A 381 7.88 -0.14 17.84
N PHE A 382 8.61 0.10 18.93
CA PHE A 382 8.83 -0.91 19.95
C PHE A 382 7.50 -1.36 20.57
N LEU A 383 6.61 -0.41 20.89
CA LEU A 383 5.28 -0.72 21.41
C LEU A 383 4.42 -1.48 20.39
N ILE A 384 4.41 -1.05 19.12
CA ILE A 384 3.73 -1.76 18.02
C ILE A 384 4.26 -3.18 17.92
N ASN A 385 5.57 -3.39 17.91
CA ASN A 385 6.18 -4.71 17.85
C ASN A 385 5.82 -5.58 19.07
N ILE A 386 5.70 -5.02 20.27
CA ILE A 386 5.22 -5.74 21.45
C ILE A 386 3.76 -6.18 21.25
N LEU A 387 2.91 -5.28 20.76
CA LEU A 387 1.48 -5.52 20.59
C LEU A 387 1.21 -6.52 19.45
N THR A 388 1.87 -6.34 18.31
CA THR A 388 1.68 -7.19 17.12
C THR A 388 2.47 -8.47 17.18
N GLY A 389 3.68 -8.45 17.72
CA GLY A 389 4.59 -9.60 17.72
C GLY A 389 5.00 -10.06 16.31
N PHE A 390 4.85 -9.23 15.28
CA PHE A 390 5.22 -9.62 13.90
C PHE A 390 6.70 -9.50 13.61
N GLY A 391 7.45 -8.77 14.44
CA GLY A 391 8.86 -8.53 14.26
C GLY A 391 9.13 -7.70 12.99
N ASN A 392 9.93 -6.66 13.13
CA ASN A 392 10.40 -5.92 11.97
C ASN A 392 11.93 -5.80 12.07
N PRO A 393 12.68 -6.82 11.59
CA PRO A 393 14.13 -6.82 11.72
C PRO A 393 14.78 -5.64 10.96
N THR A 394 14.07 -5.07 9.98
CA THR A 394 14.50 -3.90 9.21
C THR A 394 14.09 -2.57 9.84
N LYS A 395 13.18 -2.53 10.83
CA LYS A 395 12.74 -1.28 11.51
C LYS A 395 13.78 -0.71 12.47
N TYR A 396 14.79 -1.49 12.83
CA TYR A 396 15.67 -1.14 13.92
C TYR A 396 16.86 -0.33 13.46
N THR A 397 16.63 0.88 12.95
CA THR A 397 16.97 2.13 13.65
C THR A 397 16.92 3.34 12.70
N TYR A 398 16.62 4.52 13.26
CA TYR A 398 17.00 5.83 12.68
C TYR A 398 18.50 5.91 12.26
N ASN A 399 19.32 4.93 12.66
CA ASN A 399 20.77 4.85 12.47
C ASN A 399 21.24 3.62 11.65
N SER A 400 20.36 2.78 11.10
CA SER A 400 20.75 1.55 10.38
C SER A 400 19.94 1.48 9.10
N GLU A 401 20.64 1.64 7.98
CA GLU A 401 20.07 1.66 6.62
C GLU A 401 18.89 2.62 6.47
N GLU A 402 19.12 3.75 5.78
CA GLU A 402 18.05 4.71 5.53
C GLU A 402 16.85 4.03 4.85
N ALA A 403 15.63 4.23 5.38
CA ALA A 403 14.39 3.64 4.85
C ALA A 403 14.13 4.02 3.37
N TYR A 404 14.77 5.08 2.93
CA TYR A 404 14.85 5.58 1.56
C TYR A 404 16.04 6.57 1.50
N PRO A 405 16.58 6.89 0.31
CA PRO A 405 17.71 7.82 0.22
C PRO A 405 17.41 9.20 0.81
N GLY A 406 18.26 9.70 1.70
CA GLY A 406 18.09 10.99 2.36
C GLY A 406 17.12 10.97 3.55
N ALA A 407 16.70 9.80 4.05
CA ALA A 407 15.74 9.70 5.14
C ALA A 407 16.17 10.45 6.41
N SER A 408 17.47 10.47 6.73
CA SER A 408 17.99 11.20 7.90
C SER A 408 17.75 12.72 7.82
N PHE A 409 17.74 13.29 6.61
CA PHE A 409 17.38 14.68 6.37
C PHE A 409 15.84 14.82 6.30
N CYS A 410 15.19 14.03 5.46
CA CYS A 410 13.79 14.21 5.15
C CYS A 410 12.86 13.93 6.32
N ASN A 411 13.13 12.92 7.15
CA ASN A 411 12.31 12.64 8.34
C ASN A 411 12.35 13.75 9.39
N ARG A 412 13.37 14.61 9.36
CA ARG A 412 13.45 15.79 10.24
C ARG A 412 12.76 17.00 9.61
N ASP A 413 12.91 17.16 8.30
CA ASP A 413 12.59 18.40 7.60
C ASP A 413 11.26 18.37 6.82
N SER A 414 10.66 17.20 6.62
CA SER A 414 9.33 17.00 6.01
C SER A 414 8.48 16.03 6.84
N PRO A 415 7.42 16.50 7.54
CA PRO A 415 6.48 15.59 8.19
C PRO A 415 5.82 14.64 7.20
N HIS A 416 5.50 15.08 5.99
CA HIS A 416 4.86 14.21 5.01
C HIS A 416 5.78 13.07 4.52
N ALA A 417 7.09 13.30 4.44
CA ALA A 417 8.04 12.22 4.15
C ALA A 417 8.08 11.17 5.29
N LEU A 418 7.96 11.61 6.55
CA LEU A 418 7.79 10.71 7.69
C LEU A 418 6.46 9.95 7.61
N TRP A 419 5.37 10.58 7.15
CA TRP A 419 4.11 9.88 6.88
C TRP A 419 4.27 8.73 5.87
N HIS A 420 5.01 8.92 4.77
CA HIS A 420 5.30 7.83 3.82
C HIS A 420 6.02 6.66 4.50
N GLN A 421 7.05 6.94 5.29
CA GLN A 421 7.77 5.87 6.00
C GLN A 421 6.87 5.13 6.99
N GLU A 422 6.15 5.86 7.86
CA GLU A 422 5.30 5.25 8.89
C GLU A 422 4.11 4.50 8.29
N SER A 423 3.51 5.03 7.22
CA SER A 423 2.42 4.34 6.52
C SER A 423 2.92 3.10 5.79
N ALA A 424 4.06 3.16 5.10
CA ALA A 424 4.71 1.99 4.52
C ALA A 424 4.99 0.91 5.58
N ASP A 425 5.45 1.31 6.76
CA ASP A 425 5.67 0.38 7.87
C ASP A 425 4.39 -0.19 8.49
N ALA A 426 3.29 0.56 8.46
CA ALA A 426 1.98 0.13 8.96
C ALA A 426 1.35 -0.93 8.04
N LEU A 427 1.48 -0.82 6.72
CA LEU A 427 0.80 -1.72 5.77
C LEU A 427 1.12 -3.21 6.01
N PRO A 428 2.38 -3.64 6.23
CA PRO A 428 2.67 -5.02 6.63
C PRO A 428 2.07 -5.43 7.96
N GLU A 429 2.05 -4.55 8.98
CA GLU A 429 1.43 -4.89 10.28
C GLU A 429 -0.06 -5.18 10.13
N ILE A 430 -0.76 -4.37 9.33
CA ILE A 430 -2.19 -4.51 9.04
C ILE A 430 -2.45 -5.81 8.28
N ALA A 431 -1.65 -6.08 7.24
CA ALA A 431 -1.79 -7.30 6.44
C ALA A 431 -1.52 -8.58 7.25
N PHE A 432 -0.47 -8.59 8.07
CA PHE A 432 -0.17 -9.74 8.92
C PHE A 432 -1.23 -9.91 10.01
N ALA A 433 -1.76 -8.81 10.56
CA ALA A 433 -2.90 -8.88 11.46
C ALA A 433 -4.10 -9.52 10.77
N ALA A 434 -4.48 -9.03 9.58
CA ALA A 434 -5.59 -9.57 8.78
C ALA A 434 -5.45 -11.08 8.55
N ASP A 435 -4.27 -11.53 8.09
CA ASP A 435 -3.97 -12.96 7.90
C ASP A 435 -4.12 -13.79 9.19
N LYS A 436 -3.66 -13.26 10.33
CA LYS A 436 -3.84 -13.93 11.62
C LYS A 436 -5.30 -14.01 12.05
N LEU A 437 -6.07 -12.94 11.86
CA LEU A 437 -7.50 -12.95 12.15
C LEU A 437 -8.23 -13.96 11.26
N TYR A 438 -7.98 -13.91 9.95
CA TYR A 438 -8.49 -14.87 8.98
C TYR A 438 -8.23 -16.32 9.41
N ARG A 439 -6.97 -16.67 9.70
CA ARG A 439 -6.59 -18.02 10.15
C ARG A 439 -7.39 -18.45 11.38
N VAL A 440 -7.48 -17.59 12.40
CA VAL A 440 -8.18 -17.92 13.65
C VAL A 440 -9.67 -18.16 13.40
N LEU A 441 -10.30 -17.34 12.55
CA LEU A 441 -11.71 -17.48 12.22
C LEU A 441 -11.98 -18.71 11.34
N GLN A 442 -11.09 -19.01 10.39
CA GLN A 442 -11.18 -20.19 9.54
C GLN A 442 -11.05 -21.48 10.35
N ASP A 443 -10.03 -21.58 11.22
CA ASP A 443 -9.85 -22.70 12.16
C ASP A 443 -11.12 -22.93 13.02
N ARG A 444 -11.78 -21.84 13.43
CA ARG A 444 -13.01 -21.89 14.22
C ARG A 444 -14.18 -22.44 13.40
N LYS A 445 -14.36 -21.95 12.16
CA LYS A 445 -15.40 -22.38 11.23
C LYS A 445 -15.31 -23.88 10.94
N GLU A 446 -14.11 -24.37 10.64
CA GLU A 446 -13.85 -25.79 10.36
C GLU A 446 -14.17 -26.68 11.57
N ARG A 447 -13.79 -26.26 12.78
CA ARG A 447 -14.10 -27.02 14.02
C ARG A 447 -15.59 -27.07 14.30
N LYS A 448 -16.33 -26.00 14.03
CA LYS A 448 -17.79 -25.95 14.16
C LYS A 448 -18.45 -26.96 13.21
N GLN A 449 -17.98 -27.03 11.97
CA GLN A 449 -18.46 -28.00 10.98
C GLN A 449 -18.16 -29.46 11.36
N GLN A 450 -17.03 -29.71 12.02
CA GLN A 450 -16.66 -31.05 12.50
C GLN A 450 -17.39 -31.51 13.77
N GLY A 451 -18.21 -30.66 14.40
CA GLY A 451 -18.89 -30.97 15.66
C GLY A 451 -17.96 -31.12 16.88
N ASN A 452 -16.66 -30.82 16.73
CA ASN A 452 -15.61 -31.07 17.72
C ASN A 452 -15.36 -29.88 18.67
N TRP A 453 -16.39 -29.09 18.96
CA TRP A 453 -16.20 -27.82 19.67
C TRP A 453 -15.80 -27.99 21.15
N PHE A 454 -16.27 -29.04 21.82
CA PHE A 454 -16.01 -29.29 23.25
C PHE A 454 -14.79 -30.19 23.55
N GLY A 455 -14.17 -30.81 22.54
CA GLY A 455 -13.19 -31.87 22.74
C GLY A 455 -11.78 -31.43 23.16
N PHE A 456 -11.49 -30.12 23.18
CA PHE A 456 -10.13 -29.62 23.39
C PHE A 456 -9.98 -28.84 24.70
N SER A 457 -9.79 -29.61 25.76
CA SER A 457 -9.10 -29.21 26.98
C SER A 457 -7.73 -28.61 26.61
N ILE A 458 -7.52 -27.34 26.99
CA ILE A 458 -6.33 -26.55 27.38
C ILE A 458 -4.89 -27.06 27.05
N PHE A 459 -4.65 -28.35 26.82
CA PHE A 459 -3.32 -28.95 26.75
C PHE A 459 -2.55 -28.78 25.43
N ASN A 460 -3.13 -28.85 24.22
CA ASN A 460 -2.29 -28.80 23.01
C ASN A 460 -1.99 -27.37 22.48
N SER A 461 -2.69 -26.33 22.94
CA SER A 461 -2.33 -24.94 22.56
C SER A 461 -0.98 -24.51 23.15
N PHE A 462 -0.56 -25.08 24.27
CA PHE A 462 0.76 -24.78 24.86
C PHE A 462 1.93 -25.48 24.15
N GLN A 463 1.69 -26.57 23.41
CA GLN A 463 2.76 -27.27 22.69
C GLN A 463 3.12 -26.55 21.37
N ASN A 464 2.16 -25.97 20.65
CA ASN A 464 2.44 -25.24 19.41
C ASN A 464 3.05 -23.83 19.63
N ILE A 465 2.89 -23.24 20.83
CA ILE A 465 3.50 -21.93 21.14
C ILE A 465 4.98 -22.06 21.54
N ARG A 466 5.44 -23.24 22.01
CA ARG A 466 6.85 -23.48 22.36
C ARG A 466 7.71 -23.99 21.20
N GLY A 467 7.13 -24.39 20.07
CA GLY A 467 7.86 -24.93 18.91
C GLY A 467 8.43 -23.90 17.94
N GLY A 468 8.07 -22.62 18.07
CA GLY A 468 8.52 -21.54 17.18
C GLY A 468 9.79 -20.80 17.64
N GLY A 469 10.57 -21.39 18.54
CA GLY A 469 11.88 -20.86 18.91
C GLY A 469 12.89 -21.12 17.81
N HIS A 470 13.27 -20.06 17.11
CA HIS A 470 14.34 -20.03 16.11
C HIS A 470 15.54 -20.91 16.47
N GLY A 471 15.77 -21.95 15.66
CA GLY A 471 17.12 -22.33 15.31
C GLY A 471 17.70 -21.21 14.45
N GLY A 472 18.63 -20.45 15.02
CA GLY A 472 19.54 -19.63 14.26
C GLY A 472 20.71 -20.52 13.83
N GLU A 473 20.79 -20.79 12.54
CA GLU A 473 22.03 -21.15 11.85
C GLU A 473 22.09 -20.32 10.56
N ASP A 474 23.23 -19.65 10.40
CA ASP A 474 23.77 -18.84 9.29
C ASP A 474 23.18 -17.46 8.95
#